data_AF-A0A1L9QT83-F1
#
_entry.id   AF-A0A1L9QT83-F1
#
_cell.length_a   1.000
_cell.length_b   1.000
_cell.length_c   1.000
_cell.angle_alpha   90.00
_cell.angle_beta   90.00
_cell.angle_gamma   90.00
#
_symmetry.space_group_name_H-M   'P 1'
#
loop_
_entity.id
_entity.type
_entity.pdbx_description
1 polymer ?
#
loop_
_entity_poly.entity_id
_entity_poly.type
_entity_poly.pdbx_seq_one_letter_code
_entity_poly.pdbx_strand_id
1 'polypeptide(L)' 'MLSPTEKLSDRISEIFGAVGATGVVSCTDYHTLQLASSYSELQAHERKSIDRLLRAVQRGKIDLIPTSLAV' A
#
# COMPACT_ATOMS: atom_id res chain seq x y z
N MET A 1 1.05 20.69 -10.80
CA MET A 1 0.53 20.27 -9.48
C MET A 1 -0.22 18.97 -9.68
N LEU A 2 0.12 17.92 -8.94
CA LEU A 2 -0.61 16.65 -9.02
C LEU A 2 -2.01 16.80 -8.41
N SER A 3 -3.01 16.23 -9.06
CA SER A 3 -4.35 16.04 -8.52
C SER A 3 -4.30 15.14 -7.28
N PRO A 4 -5.32 15.19 -6.40
CA PRO A 4 -5.40 14.31 -5.23
C PRO A 4 -5.27 12.82 -5.58
N THR A 5 -5.88 12.40 -6.68
CA THR A 5 -5.86 11.02 -7.16
C THR A 5 -4.46 10.61 -7.65
N GLU A 6 -3.76 11.50 -8.36
CA GLU A 6 -2.37 11.25 -8.79
C GLU A 6 -1.42 11.15 -7.59
N LYS A 7 -1.59 11.99 -6.56
CA LYS A 7 -0.80 11.89 -5.33
C LYS A 7 -1.02 10.56 -4.61
N LEU A 8 -2.25 10.05 -4.62
CA LEU A 8 -2.56 8.75 -4.03
C LEU A 8 -1.92 7.61 -4.83
N SER A 9 -2.00 7.65 -6.17
CA SER A 9 -1.34 6.70 -7.06
C SER A 9 0.18 6.67 -6.86
N ASP A 10 0.82 7.85 -6.76
CA ASP A 10 2.25 7.96 -6.49
C ASP A 10 2.60 7.36 -5.12
N ARG A 11 1.83 7.69 -4.08
CA ARG A 11 2.04 7.14 -2.74
C ARG A 11 1.87 5.62 -2.70
N ILE A 12 0.88 5.07 -3.41
CA ILE A 12 0.70 3.63 -3.55
C ILE A 12 1.95 3.02 -4.21
N SER A 13 2.42 3.62 -5.30
CA SER A 13 3.60 3.15 -6.03
C SER A 13 4.86 3.14 -5.14
N GLU A 14 5.06 4.17 -4.32
CA GLU A 14 6.14 4.21 -3.32
C GLU A 14 6.04 3.05 -2.32
N ILE A 15 4.85 2.80 -1.77
CA ILE A 15 4.62 1.69 -0.83
C ILE A 15 4.94 0.35 -1.49
N PHE A 16 4.46 0.12 -2.72
CA PHE A 16 4.76 -1.12 -3.44
C PHE A 16 6.25 -1.28 -3.74
N GLY A 17 6.95 -0.19 -4.08
CA GLY A 17 8.40 -0.19 -4.27
C GLY A 17 9.14 -0.57 -2.99
N ALA A 18 8.78 0.04 -1.86
CA ALA A 18 9.37 -0.25 -0.57
C ALA A 18 9.12 -1.71 -0.14
N VAL A 19 7.87 -2.17 -0.21
CA VAL A 19 7.53 -3.56 0.15
C VAL A 19 8.20 -4.57 -0.77
N GLY A 20 8.30 -4.27 -2.07
CA GLY A 20 9.01 -5.12 -3.03
C GLY A 20 10.50 -5.24 -2.72
N ALA A 21 11.12 -4.20 -2.18
CA ALA A 21 12.53 -4.20 -1.81
C ALA A 21 12.81 -4.88 -0.46
N THR A 22 11.91 -4.72 0.52
CA THR A 22 12.16 -5.12 1.91
C THR A 22 11.39 -6.35 2.35
N GLY A 23 10.30 -6.70 1.66
CA GLY A 23 9.37 -7.76 2.08
C GLY A 23 8.51 -7.39 3.30
N VAL A 24 8.57 -6.14 3.76
CA VAL A 24 7.84 -5.67 4.94
C VAL A 24 6.98 -4.47 4.59
N VAL A 25 5.86 -4.28 5.30
CA VAL A 25 4.99 -3.11 5.19
C VAL A 25 4.78 -2.49 6.57
N SER A 26 4.82 -1.16 6.65
CA SER A 26 4.54 -0.47 7.90
C SER A 26 3.04 -0.50 8.24
N CYS A 27 2.69 -0.46 9.52
CA CYS A 27 1.29 -0.32 9.95
C CYS A 27 0.60 0.90 9.33
N THR A 28 1.32 2.01 9.19
CA THR A 28 0.79 3.25 8.58
C THR A 28 0.49 3.06 7.10
N ASP A 29 1.39 2.42 6.35
CA ASP A 29 1.19 2.18 4.92
C ASP A 29 0.11 1.12 4.69
N TYR A 30 0.06 0.09 5.53
CA TYR A 30 -1.01 -0.90 5.52
C TYR A 30 -2.38 -0.25 5.73
N HIS A 31 -2.52 0.65 6.72
CA HIS A 31 -3.75 1.39 6.94
C HIS A 31 -4.08 2.35 5.78
N THR A 32 -3.06 3.00 5.21
CA THR A 32 -3.21 3.85 4.02
C THR A 32 -3.79 3.05 2.86
N LEU A 33 -3.29 1.83 2.63
CA LEU A 33 -3.78 0.93 1.60
C LEU A 33 -5.22 0.44 1.86
N GLN A 34 -5.57 0.17 3.12
CA GLN A 34 -6.95 -0.17 3.47
C GLN A 34 -7.91 0.97 3.16
N LEU A 35 -7.56 2.21 3.55
CA LEU A 35 -8.35 3.39 3.21
C LEU A 35 -8.42 3.57 1.69
N ALA A 36 -7.28 3.48 1.01
CA ALA A 36 -7.18 3.59 -0.44
C ALA A 36 -8.12 2.59 -1.14
N SER A 37 -8.21 1.34 -0.68
CA SER A 37 -9.10 0.32 -1.27
C SER A 37 -10.59 0.72 -1.32
N SER A 38 -11.02 1.70 -0.51
CA SER A 38 -12.39 2.21 -0.52
C SER A 38 -12.66 3.32 -1.55
N TYR A 39 -11.63 3.96 -2.11
CA TYR A 39 -11.79 5.08 -3.06
C TYR A 39 -12.28 4.60 -4.43
N SER A 40 -13.41 5.15 -4.90
CA SER A 40 -14.00 4.85 -6.20
C SER A 40 -13.18 5.34 -7.40
N GLU A 41 -12.27 6.30 -7.16
CA GLU A 41 -11.44 6.96 -8.18
C GLU A 41 -10.18 6.18 -8.55
N LEU A 42 -9.84 5.12 -7.80
CA LEU A 42 -8.72 4.24 -8.11
C LEU A 42 -8.97 3.44 -9.38
N GLN A 43 -7.94 3.30 -10.20
CA GLN A 43 -8.01 2.44 -11.36
C GLN A 43 -8.13 0.97 -10.91
N ALA A 44 -8.81 0.17 -11.72
CA ALA A 44 -9.07 -1.24 -11.39
C ALA A 44 -7.78 -2.05 -11.13
N HIS A 45 -6.68 -1.69 -11.81
CA HIS A 45 -5.39 -2.35 -11.64
C HIS A 45 -4.73 -2.00 -10.29
N GLU A 46 -4.82 -0.75 -9.85
CA GLU A 46 -4.31 -0.29 -8.56
C GLU A 46 -5.07 -0.96 -7.42
N ARG A 47 -6.41 -0.95 -7.48
CA ARG A 47 -7.27 -1.64 -6.50
C ARG A 47 -6.92 -3.11 -6.39
N LYS A 48 -6.73 -3.80 -7.53
CA LYS A 48 -6.34 -5.22 -7.55
C LYS A 48 -4.96 -5.45 -6.94
N SER A 49 -4.01 -4.55 -7.17
CA SER A 49 -2.68 -4.62 -6.56
C SER A 49 -2.76 -4.43 -5.04
N ILE A 50 -3.49 -3.41 -4.57
CA ILE A 50 -3.76 -3.16 -3.15
C ILE A 50 -4.35 -4.41 -2.49
N ASP A 51 -5.42 -4.98 -3.06
CA ASP A 51 -6.07 -6.18 -2.52
C ASP A 51 -5.11 -7.37 -2.41
N ARG A 52 -4.22 -7.55 -3.39
CA ARG A 52 -3.20 -8.60 -3.35
C ARG A 52 -2.22 -8.40 -2.21
N LEU A 53 -1.78 -7.16 -2.00
CA LEU A 53 -0.85 -6.81 -0.94
C LEU A 53 -1.48 -7.01 0.43
N LEU A 54 -2.69 -6.52 0.64
CA LEU A 54 -3.44 -6.70 1.89
C LEU A 54 -3.63 -8.20 2.21
N ARG A 55 -3.97 -9.02 1.20
CA ARG A 55 -4.08 -10.48 1.37
C ARG A 55 -2.72 -11.16 1.62
N ALA A 56 -1.63 -10.65 1.06
CA ALA A 56 -0.30 -11.19 1.31
C ALA A 56 0.11 -10.98 2.77
N VAL A 57 -0.17 -9.79 3.33
CA VAL A 57 0.01 -9.49 4.75
C VAL A 57 -0.86 -10.39 5.62
N GLN A 58 -2.16 -10.50 5.32
CA GLN A 58 -3.08 -11.38 6.06
C GLN A 58 -2.65 -12.86 6.07
N ARG A 59 -1.95 -13.31 5.02
CA ARG A 59 -1.42 -14.67 4.89
C ARG A 59 -0.03 -14.85 5.50
N GLY A 60 0.55 -13.80 6.11
CA GLY A 60 1.90 -13.84 6.67
C GLY A 60 3.01 -13.97 5.61
N LYS A 61 2.75 -13.53 4.37
CA LYS A 61 3.76 -13.51 3.30
C LYS A 61 4.58 -12.22 3.27
N ILE A 62 4.06 -11.18 3.89
CA ILE A 62 4.67 -9.85 4.02
C ILE A 62 4.51 -9.47 5.48
N ASP A 63 5.60 -9.12 6.13
CA ASP A 63 5.56 -8.80 7.54
C ASP A 63 5.01 -7.40 7.76
N LEU A 64 4.14 -7.28 8.77
CA LEU A 64 3.60 -6.01 9.22
C LEU A 64 4.46 -5.49 10.37
N ILE A 65 5.14 -4.37 10.16
CA ILE A 65 6.02 -3.77 11.17
C ILE A 65 5.44 -2.48 11.75
N PRO A 66 5.67 -2.19 13.04
CA PRO A 66 5.37 -0.89 13.62
C PRO A 66 6.06 0.23 12.85
N THR A 67 5.39 1.38 12.72
CA THR A 67 5.89 2.55 11.96
C THR A 67 7.25 3.05 12.46
N SER A 68 7.63 2.79 13.72
CA SER A 68 8.94 3.18 14.24
C SER A 68 10.10 2.28 13.79
N LEU A 69 9.84 1.18 13.09
CA LEU A 69 10.84 0.21 12.63
C LEU A 69 10.96 0.16 11.10
N ALA A 70 10.12 0.90 10.38
CA ALA A 70 10.24 1.05 8.93
C ALA A 70 11.35 2.08 8.64
N VAL A 71 12.56 1.57 8.41
CA VAL A 71 13.76 2.34 8.04
C VAL A 71 13.79 2.56 6.53
#